data_AF-A0A0F0FPY9-F1
#
_entry.id   AF-A0A0F0FPY9-F1
#
_cell.length_a   1.000
_cell.length_b   1.000
_cell.length_c   1.000
_cell.angle_alpha   90.00
_cell.angle_beta   90.00
_cell.angle_gamma   90.00
#
_symmetry.space_group_name_H-M   'P 1'
#
loop_
_entity.id
_entity.type
_entity.pdbx_description
1 polymer ?
#
loop_
_entity_poly.entity_id
_entity_poly.type
_entity_poly.pdbx_seq_one_letter_code
_entity_poly.pdbx_strand_id
1 'polypeptide(L)'
;MNAPRQDLRARQTRLQDYQAMLARRLREARNLPAVDSYLGLQVGQRHWLLPLPQTGEVLEMRQPSRVPLTQSWYTGLVNARGSLLGVIDFGLFCGEGATSLQPGSKIVVLSRQVERACGILATRVIGLRHAGDLSLPAESADGAPARQEAAPEWEGARFADRDGRDWQVLDVRRLLASPAFLQVGRQAA
;
A
#
# COMPACT_ATOMS: atom_id res chain seq x y z
N MET A 1 37.14 36.55 26.61
CA MET A 1 37.07 36.52 25.14
C MET A 1 36.77 35.08 24.69
N ASN A 2 35.87 34.91 23.72
CA ASN A 2 35.40 33.66 23.05
C ASN A 2 34.10 33.00 23.54
N ALA A 3 32.97 33.39 22.96
CA ALA A 3 31.97 32.46 22.39
C ALA A 3 30.89 33.18 21.53
N PRO A 4 31.11 33.40 20.21
CA PRO A 4 30.01 33.68 19.29
C PRO A 4 29.92 32.72 18.08
N ARG A 5 30.78 31.70 18.00
CA ARG A 5 30.88 30.82 16.81
C ARG A 5 29.99 29.56 16.87
N GLN A 6 29.52 29.15 18.05
CA GLN A 6 28.67 27.95 18.20
C GLN A 6 27.22 28.18 17.76
N ASP A 7 26.69 29.40 17.97
CA ASP A 7 25.28 29.74 17.71
C ASP A 7 24.93 29.83 16.21
N LEU A 8 25.87 30.29 15.39
CA LEU A 8 25.73 30.39 13.93
C LEU A 8 25.70 29.00 13.26
N ARG A 9 26.54 28.07 13.73
CA ARG A 9 26.55 26.69 13.23
C ARG A 9 25.24 25.96 13.56
N ALA A 10 24.75 26.11 14.80
CA ALA A 10 23.47 25.51 15.21
C ALA A 10 22.27 26.04 14.40
N ARG A 11 22.25 27.35 14.07
CA ARG A 11 21.23 27.94 13.18
C ARG A 11 21.32 27.43 11.74
N GLN A 12 22.53 27.28 11.20
CA GLN A 12 22.73 26.74 9.85
C GLN A 12 22.26 25.29 9.73
N THR A 13 22.58 24.43 10.72
CA THR A 13 22.13 23.04 10.72
C THR A 13 20.60 22.94 10.80
N ARG A 14 19.95 23.70 11.69
CA ARG A 14 18.47 23.74 11.77
C ARG A 14 17.80 24.18 10.47
N LEU A 15 18.39 25.15 9.76
CA LEU A 15 17.85 25.61 8.48
C LEU A 15 18.00 24.56 7.39
N GLN A 16 19.15 23.86 7.34
CA GLN A 16 19.40 22.79 6.39
C GLN A 16 18.49 21.58 6.62
N ASP A 17 18.29 21.20 7.88
CA ASP A 17 17.37 20.12 8.25
C ASP A 17 15.92 20.48 7.86
N TYR A 18 15.52 21.73 8.12
CA TYR A 18 14.19 22.22 7.73
C TYR A 18 14.01 22.29 6.20
N GLN A 19 15.03 22.74 5.47
CA GLN A 19 15.02 22.76 4.01
C GLN A 19 14.99 21.34 3.42
N ALA A 20 15.73 20.40 4.00
CA ALA A 20 15.72 18.99 3.60
C ALA A 20 14.35 18.35 3.85
N MET A 21 13.75 18.62 5.01
CA MET A 21 12.40 18.20 5.37
C MET A 21 11.36 18.77 4.41
N LEU A 22 11.41 20.09 4.11
CA LEU A 22 10.51 20.73 3.15
C LEU A 22 10.69 20.19 1.72
N ALA A 23 11.92 20.00 1.28
CA ALA A 23 12.21 19.44 -0.04
C ALA A 23 11.74 17.98 -0.14
N ARG A 24 11.83 17.20 0.95
CA ARG A 24 11.25 15.86 1.04
C ARG A 24 9.72 15.92 0.94
N ARG A 25 9.06 16.76 1.73
CA ARG A 25 7.59 16.97 1.69
C ARG A 25 7.09 17.41 0.31
N LEU A 26 7.80 18.33 -0.35
CA LEU A 26 7.44 18.80 -1.69
C LEU A 26 7.61 17.71 -2.76
N ARG A 27 8.64 16.86 -2.65
CA ARG A 27 8.82 15.70 -3.55
C ARG A 27 7.77 14.61 -3.31
N GLU A 28 7.45 14.36 -2.06
CA GLU A 28 6.37 13.44 -1.67
C GLU A 28 5.03 13.95 -2.21
N ALA A 29 4.71 15.23 -1.99
CA ALA A 29 3.49 15.88 -2.50
C ALA A 29 3.40 15.88 -4.04
N ARG A 30 4.52 16.10 -4.74
CA ARG A 30 4.57 16.04 -6.22
C ARG A 30 4.34 14.65 -6.81
N ASN A 31 4.61 13.60 -6.03
CA ASN A 31 4.46 12.22 -6.47
C ASN A 31 3.09 11.63 -6.11
N LEU A 32 2.23 12.35 -5.39
CA LEU A 32 0.83 11.98 -5.34
C LEU A 32 0.24 12.20 -6.74
N PRO A 33 -0.33 11.17 -7.39
CA PRO A 33 -1.22 11.44 -8.50
C PRO A 33 -2.33 12.36 -7.97
N ALA A 34 -2.72 13.38 -8.76
CA ALA A 34 -3.86 14.24 -8.44
C ALA A 34 -5.13 13.39 -8.45
N VAL A 35 -5.36 12.68 -7.35
CA VAL A 35 -6.41 11.70 -7.16
C VAL A 35 -7.31 12.29 -6.10
N ASP A 36 -8.51 12.64 -6.51
CA ASP A 36 -9.48 13.26 -5.61
C ASP A 36 -10.06 12.24 -4.62
N SER A 37 -9.97 10.94 -4.93
CA SER A 37 -10.62 9.90 -4.15
C SER A 37 -9.94 8.52 -4.24
N TYR A 38 -9.94 7.83 -3.11
CA TYR A 38 -9.38 6.50 -2.91
C TYR A 38 -10.47 5.51 -2.48
N LEU A 39 -10.30 4.24 -2.81
CA LEU A 39 -10.98 3.15 -2.14
C LEU A 39 -10.16 2.74 -0.92
N GLY A 40 -10.73 2.93 0.27
CA GLY A 40 -10.19 2.44 1.53
C GLY A 40 -10.59 0.98 1.76
N LEU A 41 -9.60 0.14 2.01
CA LEU A 41 -9.81 -1.27 2.35
C LEU A 41 -8.90 -1.73 3.48
N GLN A 42 -9.30 -2.81 4.15
CA GLN A 42 -8.50 -3.48 5.15
C GLN A 42 -8.01 -4.82 4.60
N VAL A 43 -6.71 -5.10 4.75
CA VAL A 43 -6.10 -6.43 4.54
C VAL A 43 -5.39 -6.81 5.82
N GLY A 44 -5.75 -7.95 6.42
CA GLY A 44 -5.26 -8.31 7.75
C GLY A 44 -5.56 -7.19 8.74
N GLN A 45 -4.51 -6.63 9.34
CA GLN A 45 -4.60 -5.51 10.30
C GLN A 45 -4.28 -4.14 9.68
N ARG A 46 -3.87 -4.10 8.40
CA ARG A 46 -3.43 -2.87 7.73
C ARG A 46 -4.55 -2.26 6.90
N HIS A 47 -4.53 -0.94 6.83
CA HIS A 47 -5.43 -0.17 5.98
C HIS A 47 -4.70 0.34 4.75
N TRP A 48 -5.33 0.11 3.60
CA TRP A 48 -4.78 0.43 2.30
C TRP A 48 -5.69 1.40 1.56
N LEU A 49 -5.08 2.29 0.79
CA LEU A 49 -5.76 3.19 -0.14
C LEU A 49 -5.39 2.81 -1.56
N LEU A 50 -6.40 2.51 -2.38
CA LEU A 50 -6.22 2.33 -3.81
C LEU A 50 -6.77 3.56 -4.53
N PRO A 51 -5.98 4.25 -5.37
CA PRO A 51 -6.49 5.34 -6.19
C PRO A 51 -7.68 4.89 -7.02
N LEU A 52 -8.85 5.54 -6.91
CA LEU A 52 -10.05 5.08 -7.63
C LEU A 52 -9.87 4.90 -9.14
N PRO A 53 -9.12 5.75 -9.88
CA PRO A 53 -8.87 5.51 -11.30
C PRO A 53 -8.11 4.21 -11.61
N GLN A 54 -7.45 3.64 -10.60
CA GLN A 54 -6.67 2.40 -10.69
C GLN A 54 -7.38 1.22 -10.00
N THR A 55 -8.40 1.49 -9.18
CA THR A 55 -9.21 0.48 -8.51
C THR A 55 -10.13 -0.20 -9.52
N GLY A 56 -10.01 -1.53 -9.62
CA GLY A 56 -10.95 -2.32 -10.40
C GLY A 56 -12.30 -2.53 -9.69
N GLU A 57 -13.02 -3.55 -10.13
CA GLU A 57 -14.27 -3.96 -9.53
C GLU A 57 -14.08 -4.55 -8.12
N VAL A 58 -15.03 -4.31 -7.22
CA VAL A 58 -15.11 -5.00 -5.92
C VAL A 58 -16.09 -6.16 -6.05
N LEU A 59 -15.60 -7.38 -5.89
CA LEU A 59 -16.38 -8.61 -6.03
C LEU A 59 -16.73 -9.18 -4.66
N GLU A 60 -17.88 -9.85 -4.59
CA GLU A 60 -18.22 -10.68 -3.43
C GLU A 60 -17.18 -11.78 -3.23
N MET A 61 -16.83 -12.03 -1.97
CA MET A 61 -15.88 -13.09 -1.64
C MET A 61 -16.46 -14.45 -2.02
N ARG A 62 -15.69 -15.19 -2.81
CA ARG A 62 -15.95 -16.58 -3.18
C ARG A 62 -14.66 -17.35 -3.01
N GLN A 63 -14.73 -18.59 -2.53
CA GLN A 63 -13.53 -19.39 -2.31
C GLN A 63 -12.81 -19.63 -3.64
N PRO A 64 -11.54 -19.21 -3.79
CA PRO A 64 -10.78 -19.46 -5.00
C PRO A 64 -10.51 -20.96 -5.20
N SER A 65 -10.58 -21.41 -6.45
CA SER A 65 -10.14 -22.74 -6.84
C SER A 65 -8.61 -22.78 -6.77
N ARG A 66 -8.08 -23.63 -5.88
CA ARG A 66 -6.62 -23.73 -5.68
C ARG A 66 -5.90 -24.15 -6.95
N VAL A 67 -4.74 -23.53 -7.18
CA VAL A 67 -3.81 -23.91 -8.26
C VAL A 67 -2.61 -24.61 -7.62
N PRO A 68 -2.27 -25.85 -8.02
CA PRO A 68 -1.09 -26.54 -7.50
C PRO A 68 0.22 -25.82 -7.87
N LEU A 69 1.27 -26.10 -7.10
CA LEU A 69 2.64 -25.60 -7.36
C LEU A 69 2.76 -24.06 -7.41
N THR A 70 1.86 -23.34 -6.74
CA THR A 70 1.94 -21.88 -6.59
C THR A 70 2.43 -21.47 -5.21
N GLN A 71 2.86 -20.22 -5.11
CA GLN A 71 3.17 -19.58 -3.84
C GLN A 71 1.96 -19.59 -2.91
N SER A 72 2.20 -19.61 -1.60
CA SER A 72 1.13 -19.66 -0.58
C SER A 72 0.24 -18.43 -0.59
N TRP A 73 0.79 -17.27 -0.97
CA TRP A 73 0.02 -16.04 -1.15
C TRP A 73 -0.88 -16.08 -2.40
N TYR A 74 -0.65 -16.99 -3.35
CA TYR A 74 -1.53 -17.18 -4.50
C TYR A 74 -2.62 -18.19 -4.14
N THR A 75 -3.76 -17.69 -3.68
CA THR A 75 -4.85 -18.52 -3.14
C THR A 75 -5.56 -19.35 -4.20
N GLY A 76 -5.53 -18.92 -5.46
CA GLY A 76 -6.10 -19.65 -6.58
C GLY A 76 -6.74 -18.76 -7.63
N LEU A 77 -7.72 -19.31 -8.33
CA LEU A 77 -8.47 -18.66 -9.41
C LEU A 77 -9.95 -18.53 -9.07
N VAL A 78 -10.58 -17.46 -9.53
CA VAL A 78 -12.05 -17.31 -9.54
C VAL A 78 -12.53 -16.93 -10.93
N ASN A 79 -13.75 -17.35 -11.28
CA ASN A 79 -14.43 -16.86 -12.48
C ASN A 79 -15.16 -15.54 -12.15
N ALA A 80 -14.66 -14.43 -12.69
CA ALA A 80 -15.27 -13.12 -12.61
C ALA A 80 -15.92 -12.77 -13.96
N ARG A 81 -17.23 -13.03 -14.09
CA ARG A 81 -18.05 -12.71 -15.28
C ARG A 81 -17.47 -13.25 -16.60
N GLY A 82 -17.03 -14.50 -16.61
CA GLY A 82 -16.49 -15.17 -17.80
C GLY A 82 -14.98 -15.02 -17.99
N SER A 83 -14.29 -14.25 -17.13
CA SER A 83 -12.83 -14.15 -17.13
C SER A 83 -12.24 -14.80 -15.88
N LEU A 84 -11.15 -15.55 -16.04
CA LEU A 84 -10.39 -16.06 -14.91
C LEU A 84 -9.59 -14.92 -14.26
N LEU A 85 -9.68 -14.84 -12.94
CA LEU A 85 -8.98 -13.86 -12.13
C LEU A 85 -8.13 -14.61 -11.09
N GLY A 86 -6.82 -14.33 -11.07
CA GLY A 86 -5.94 -14.78 -9.99
C GLY A 86 -6.27 -14.06 -8.68
N VAL A 87 -6.34 -14.80 -7.58
CA VAL A 87 -6.67 -14.25 -6.26
C VAL A 87 -5.47 -14.37 -5.34
N ILE A 88 -5.04 -13.22 -4.81
CA ILE A 88 -3.87 -13.09 -3.95
C ILE A 88 -4.30 -12.78 -2.52
N ASP A 89 -3.78 -13.53 -1.55
CA ASP A 89 -3.75 -13.10 -0.16
C ASP A 89 -2.61 -12.09 0.00
N PHE A 90 -2.97 -10.81 -0.02
CA PHE A 90 -1.99 -9.74 -0.01
C PHE A 90 -1.27 -9.60 1.35
N GLY A 91 -1.92 -10.02 2.45
CA GLY A 91 -1.27 -10.11 3.76
C GLY A 91 -0.10 -11.11 3.71
N LEU A 92 -0.35 -12.34 3.23
CA LEU A 92 0.71 -13.32 3.03
C LEU A 92 1.79 -12.83 2.06
N PHE A 93 1.41 -12.14 0.99
CA PHE A 93 2.37 -11.59 0.02
C PHE A 93 3.31 -10.57 0.68
N CYS A 94 2.79 -9.73 1.58
CA CYS A 94 3.57 -8.77 2.36
C CYS A 94 4.38 -9.41 3.50
N GLY A 95 4.36 -10.75 3.65
CA GLY A 95 5.02 -11.46 4.75
C GLY A 95 4.26 -11.37 6.08
N GLU A 96 3.02 -10.91 6.05
CA GLU A 96 2.12 -10.89 7.21
C GLU A 96 1.36 -12.22 7.34
N GLY A 97 0.48 -12.31 8.34
CA GLY A 97 -0.42 -13.46 8.48
C GLY A 97 -1.45 -13.54 7.35
N ALA A 98 -2.04 -14.74 7.20
CA ALA A 98 -3.14 -14.95 6.27
C ALA A 98 -4.32 -14.00 6.53
N THR A 99 -4.88 -13.46 5.46
CA THR A 99 -6.04 -12.58 5.53
C THR A 99 -7.25 -13.39 6.00
N SER A 100 -7.74 -13.10 7.20
CA SER A 100 -8.91 -13.79 7.75
C SER A 100 -10.16 -13.47 6.92
N LEU A 101 -10.78 -14.52 6.38
CA LEU A 101 -12.04 -14.42 5.65
C LEU A 101 -13.21 -14.39 6.62
N GLN A 102 -14.05 -13.36 6.52
CA GLN A 102 -15.19 -13.13 7.41
C GLN A 102 -16.39 -12.59 6.61
N PRO A 103 -17.60 -12.55 7.19
CA PRO A 103 -18.72 -11.85 6.57
C PRO A 103 -18.34 -10.42 6.19
N GLY A 104 -18.51 -10.06 4.92
CA GLY A 104 -18.12 -8.75 4.38
C GLY A 104 -16.73 -8.68 3.74
N SER A 105 -15.94 -9.76 3.78
CA SER A 105 -14.72 -9.86 2.95
C SER A 105 -15.06 -9.75 1.46
N LYS A 106 -14.12 -9.20 0.69
CA LYS A 106 -14.28 -8.94 -0.75
C LYS A 106 -13.04 -9.36 -1.50
N ILE A 107 -13.18 -9.56 -2.81
CA ILE A 107 -12.04 -9.61 -3.74
C ILE A 107 -11.99 -8.26 -4.45
N VAL A 108 -10.88 -7.53 -4.30
CA VAL A 108 -10.69 -6.24 -4.96
C VAL A 108 -9.82 -6.44 -6.19
N VAL A 109 -10.38 -6.22 -7.36
CA VAL A 109 -9.67 -6.40 -8.64
C VAL A 109 -8.60 -5.31 -8.79
N LEU A 110 -7.37 -5.73 -9.03
CA LEU A 110 -6.23 -4.84 -9.29
C LEU A 110 -5.98 -4.65 -10.79
N SER A 111 -6.24 -5.67 -11.61
CA SER A 111 -6.11 -5.59 -13.05
C SER A 111 -7.04 -6.58 -13.76
N ARG A 112 -7.48 -6.21 -14.96
CA ARG A 112 -8.25 -7.06 -15.89
C ARG A 112 -7.49 -7.38 -17.17
N GLN A 113 -6.26 -6.93 -17.31
CA GLN A 113 -5.43 -7.28 -18.47
C GLN A 113 -5.19 -8.78 -18.46
N VAL A 114 -5.44 -9.47 -19.56
CA VAL A 114 -5.48 -10.95 -19.62
C VAL A 114 -4.23 -11.59 -18.99
N GLU A 115 -3.05 -11.06 -19.25
CA GLU A 115 -1.78 -11.60 -18.73
C GLU A 115 -1.56 -11.36 -17.23
N ARG A 116 -2.29 -10.41 -16.63
CA ARG A 116 -2.11 -9.97 -15.24
C ARG A 116 -3.45 -9.84 -14.50
N ALA A 117 -4.48 -10.56 -14.96
CA ALA A 117 -5.83 -10.45 -14.43
C ALA A 117 -5.85 -10.99 -13.01
N CYS A 118 -5.95 -10.08 -12.03
CA CYS A 118 -5.84 -10.45 -10.63
C CYS A 118 -6.61 -9.51 -9.70
N GLY A 119 -6.88 -10.03 -8.51
CA GLY A 119 -7.40 -9.28 -7.38
C GLY A 119 -6.80 -9.75 -6.07
N ILE A 120 -6.95 -8.93 -5.04
CA ILE A 120 -6.50 -9.21 -3.68
C ILE A 120 -7.69 -9.51 -2.78
N LEU A 121 -7.45 -10.37 -1.79
CA LEU A 121 -8.37 -10.56 -0.67
C LEU A 121 -8.35 -9.32 0.21
N ALA A 122 -9.52 -8.73 0.43
CA ALA A 122 -9.73 -7.69 1.41
C ALA A 122 -10.55 -8.25 2.57
N THR A 123 -10.03 -8.10 3.79
CA THR A 123 -10.75 -8.39 5.04
C THR A 123 -12.11 -7.71 5.05
N ARG A 124 -12.14 -6.44 4.60
CA ARG A 124 -13.36 -5.68 4.27
C ARG A 124 -13.01 -4.47 3.42
N VAL A 125 -13.99 -3.95 2.68
CA VAL A 125 -13.93 -2.61 2.07
C VAL A 125 -14.51 -1.62 3.07
N ILE A 126 -13.75 -0.57 3.39
CA ILE A 126 -14.15 0.46 4.36
C ILE A 126 -14.96 1.55 3.67
N GLY A 127 -14.72 1.79 2.38
CA GLY A 127 -15.46 2.74 1.56
C GLY A 127 -14.56 3.79 0.94
N LEU A 128 -15.16 4.85 0.41
CA LEU A 128 -14.42 5.91 -0.26
C LEU A 128 -13.73 6.85 0.75
N ARG A 129 -12.60 7.42 0.34
CA ARG A 129 -11.89 8.48 1.05
C ARG A 129 -11.54 9.59 0.08
N HIS A 130 -11.98 10.81 0.37
CA HIS A 130 -11.54 11.97 -0.39
C HIS A 130 -10.13 12.36 0.02
N ALA A 131 -9.31 12.80 -0.92
CA ALA A 131 -7.95 13.22 -0.62
C ALA A 131 -7.90 14.41 0.36
N GLY A 132 -8.91 15.28 0.33
CA GLY A 132 -9.02 16.39 1.28
C GLY A 132 -9.27 15.98 2.74
N ASP A 133 -9.74 14.76 2.98
CA ASP A 133 -9.97 14.22 4.34
C ASP A 133 -8.75 13.46 4.88
N LEU A 134 -7.68 13.40 4.09
CA LEU A 134 -6.44 12.69 4.41
C LEU A 134 -5.33 13.71 4.69
N SER A 135 -4.60 13.47 5.76
CA SER A 135 -3.47 14.29 6.18
C SER A 135 -2.18 13.47 6.19
N LEU A 136 -1.03 14.11 6.06
CA LEU A 136 0.24 13.42 6.28
C LEU A 136 0.31 12.98 7.75
N PRO A 137 0.78 11.76 8.06
CA PRO A 137 0.95 11.32 9.43
C PRO A 137 1.82 12.33 10.19
N ALA A 138 1.50 12.59 11.45
CA ALA A 138 2.41 13.33 12.31
C ALA A 138 3.72 12.54 12.40
N GLU A 139 4.84 13.13 11.98
CA GLU A 139 6.15 12.52 12.20
C GLU A 139 6.31 12.30 13.71
N SER A 140 6.51 11.06 14.13
CA SER A 140 6.74 10.72 15.53
C SER A 140 7.88 11.60 16.06
N ALA A 141 7.59 12.37 17.12
CA ALA A 141 8.54 13.28 17.76
C ALA A 141 9.75 12.55 18.39
N ASP A 142 9.65 11.24 18.54
CA ASP A 142 10.75 10.38 18.91
C ASP A 142 11.60 10.11 17.66
N GLY A 143 12.66 10.90 17.47
CA GLY A 143 13.63 10.80 16.37
C GLY A 143 14.42 9.49 16.30
N ALA A 144 13.84 8.36 16.69
CA ALA A 144 14.31 7.04 16.35
C ALA A 144 14.25 6.90 14.82
N PRO A 145 15.38 6.64 14.13
CA PRO A 145 15.33 6.35 12.72
C PRO A 145 14.41 5.15 12.54
N ALA A 146 13.25 5.36 11.91
CA ALA A 146 12.41 4.26 11.44
C ALA A 146 13.35 3.30 10.74
N ARG A 147 13.46 2.07 11.25
CA ARG A 147 14.37 1.05 10.75
C ARG A 147 14.27 1.07 9.23
N GLN A 148 15.33 1.52 8.57
CA GLN A 148 15.34 1.79 7.14
C GLN A 148 15.43 0.45 6.38
N GLU A 149 14.57 -0.50 6.73
CA GLU A 149 14.21 -1.55 5.80
C GLU A 149 13.53 -0.82 4.64
N ALA A 150 14.14 -0.93 3.46
CA ALA A 150 13.63 -0.27 2.27
C ALA A 150 12.16 -0.69 2.11
N ALA A 151 11.25 0.27 2.24
CA ALA A 151 9.83 0.01 2.07
C ALA A 151 9.63 -0.66 0.69
N PRO A 152 8.77 -1.70 0.60
CA PRO A 152 8.51 -2.35 -0.66
C PRO A 152 8.08 -1.34 -1.73
N GLU A 153 8.47 -1.56 -2.98
CA GLU A 153 8.28 -0.57 -4.05
C GLU A 153 6.80 -0.23 -4.30
N TRP A 154 5.89 -1.15 -3.96
CA TRP A 154 4.44 -0.97 -4.08
C TRP A 154 3.80 -0.19 -2.93
N GLU A 155 4.56 0.16 -1.89
CA GLU A 155 4.10 1.07 -0.84
C GLU A 155 4.32 2.53 -1.26
N GLY A 156 3.22 3.23 -1.53
CA GLY A 156 3.21 4.65 -1.86
C GLY A 156 3.22 5.57 -0.63
N ALA A 157 2.55 6.72 -0.75
CA ALA A 157 2.41 7.68 0.35
C ALA A 157 1.61 7.11 1.53
N ARG A 158 1.91 7.60 2.73
CA ARG A 158 1.14 7.33 3.95
C ARG A 158 0.25 8.52 4.29
N PHE A 159 -0.92 8.23 4.83
CA PHE A 159 -1.88 9.23 5.30
C PHE A 159 -2.47 8.82 6.64
N ALA A 160 -2.97 9.79 7.38
CA ALA A 160 -3.90 9.59 8.49
C ALA A 160 -5.25 10.22 8.12
N ASP A 161 -6.36 9.53 8.43
CA ASP A 161 -7.70 10.14 8.36
C ASP A 161 -8.03 10.96 9.62
N ARG A 162 -9.18 11.64 9.61
CA ARG A 162 -9.66 12.44 10.75
C ARG A 162 -9.84 11.67 12.06
N ASP A 163 -9.99 10.34 11.99
CA ASP A 163 -10.13 9.47 13.16
C ASP A 163 -8.75 8.99 13.65
N GLY A 164 -7.66 9.48 13.05
CA GLY A 164 -6.28 9.10 13.36
C GLY A 164 -5.89 7.73 12.82
N ARG A 165 -6.68 7.13 11.91
CA ARG A 165 -6.34 5.84 11.32
C ARG A 165 -5.25 6.03 10.27
N ASP A 166 -4.18 5.24 10.38
CA ASP A 166 -3.11 5.19 9.40
C ASP A 166 -3.52 4.42 8.15
N TRP A 167 -3.15 4.96 7.00
CA TRP A 167 -3.43 4.46 5.67
C TRP A 167 -2.16 4.41 4.82
N GLN A 168 -1.96 3.30 4.11
CA GLN A 168 -0.87 3.13 3.15
C GLN A 168 -1.43 3.12 1.73
N VAL A 169 -0.96 4.01 0.85
CA VAL A 169 -1.32 3.91 -0.58
C VAL A 169 -0.67 2.68 -1.18
N LEU A 170 -1.46 1.88 -1.90
CA LEU A 170 -0.99 0.77 -2.72
C LEU A 170 -0.72 1.27 -4.15
N ASP A 171 0.54 1.27 -4.57
CA ASP A 171 0.91 1.50 -5.97
C ASP A 171 0.72 0.18 -6.74
N VAL A 172 -0.47 0.05 -7.34
CA VAL A 172 -0.87 -1.14 -8.10
C VAL A 172 0.08 -1.38 -9.28
N ARG A 173 0.57 -0.32 -9.94
CA ARG A 173 1.46 -0.48 -11.10
C ARG A 173 2.78 -1.08 -10.68
N ARG A 174 3.38 -0.57 -9.60
CA ARG A 174 4.63 -1.11 -9.05
C ARG A 174 4.45 -2.51 -8.48
N LEU A 175 3.33 -2.80 -7.83
CA LEU A 175 3.00 -4.16 -7.37
C LEU A 175 2.99 -5.14 -8.54
N LEU A 176 2.26 -4.83 -9.62
CA LEU A 176 2.12 -5.69 -10.80
C LEU A 176 3.41 -5.78 -11.64
N ALA A 177 4.40 -4.92 -11.39
CA ALA A 177 5.72 -4.96 -12.00
C ALA A 177 6.77 -5.66 -11.13
N SER A 178 6.48 -5.89 -9.85
CA SER A 178 7.42 -6.49 -8.91
C SER A 178 7.76 -7.93 -9.30
N PRO A 179 9.07 -8.30 -9.37
CA PRO A 179 9.47 -9.68 -9.64
C PRO A 179 8.85 -10.70 -8.68
N ALA A 180 8.74 -10.35 -7.39
CA ALA A 180 8.15 -11.21 -6.37
C ALA A 180 6.67 -11.50 -6.64
N PHE A 181 5.93 -10.52 -7.19
CA PHE A 181 4.52 -10.68 -7.54
C PHE A 181 4.33 -11.51 -8.83
N LEU A 182 5.26 -11.39 -9.78
CA LEU A 182 5.22 -12.15 -11.03
C LEU A 182 5.60 -13.62 -10.86
N GLN A 183 6.41 -13.95 -9.84
CA GLN A 183 6.87 -15.31 -9.57
C GLN A 183 5.85 -16.15 -8.77
N VAL A 184 4.67 -16.36 -9.38
CA VAL A 184 3.58 -17.15 -8.78
C VAL A 184 3.93 -18.63 -8.64
N GLY A 185 4.64 -19.20 -9.60
CA GLY A 185 5.06 -20.60 -9.57
C GLY A 185 6.13 -20.85 -8.51
N ARG A 186 5.98 -21.91 -7.74
CA ARG A 186 7.08 -22.45 -6.93
C ARG A 186 7.97 -23.28 -7.83
N GLN A 187 9.28 -23.06 -7.74
CA GLN A 187 10.23 -24.03 -8.26
C GLN A 187 10.09 -25.30 -7.42
N ALA A 188 9.85 -26.43 -8.07
CA ALA A 188 9.92 -27.72 -7.41
C ALA A 188 11.37 -27.90 -6.93
N ALA A 189 11.54 -28.20 -5.64
CA ALA A 189 12.80 -28.64 -5.08
C ALA A 189 13.05 -30.11 -5.47
#